data_AF-W4KIK6-F1
#
_entry.id   AF-W4KIK6-F1
#
_cell.length_a   1.000
_cell.length_b   1.000
_cell.length_c   1.000
_cell.angle_alpha   90.00
_cell.angle_beta   90.00
_cell.angle_gamma   90.00
#
_symmetry.space_group_name_H-M   'P 1'
#
loop_
_entity.id
_entity.type
_entity.pdbx_description
1 polymer ?
#
loop_
_entity_poly.entity_id
_entity_poly.type
_entity_poly.pdbx_seq_one_letter_code
_entity_poly.pdbx_strand_id
1 'polypeptide(L)'
;MNLIKNYLGMLAFADNPTLAGRAACFISSVGSKYYVEFEVIEKRLRRRVLEAVARERHGDDAVRVLRLLMDTGKMDEKQISKIAMMAPKDVRPLLGALSAEHLVSIQEVPKSADR
;
A
#
# COMPACT_ATOMS: atom_id res chain seq x y z
N MET A 1 11.55 33.35 -11.40
CA MET A 1 11.01 32.18 -12.13
C MET A 1 11.56 30.82 -11.67
N ASN A 2 12.58 30.72 -10.81
CA ASN A 2 13.09 29.41 -10.35
C ASN A 2 12.21 28.71 -9.30
N LEU A 3 11.51 29.46 -8.44
CA LEU A 3 10.73 28.88 -7.35
C LEU A 3 9.60 27.96 -7.85
N ILE A 4 8.85 28.41 -8.87
CA ILE A 4 7.76 27.60 -9.46
C ILE A 4 8.32 26.33 -10.08
N LYS A 5 9.44 26.41 -10.79
CA LYS A 5 10.10 25.23 -11.38
C LYS A 5 10.56 24.24 -10.31
N ASN A 6 11.02 24.73 -9.15
CA ASN A 6 11.40 23.88 -8.03
C ASN A 6 10.19 23.14 -7.43
N TYR A 7 9.06 23.83 -7.21
CA TYR A 7 7.84 23.19 -6.73
C TYR A 7 7.28 22.18 -7.74
N LEU A 8 7.28 22.52 -9.04
CA LEU A 8 6.90 21.59 -10.08
C LEU A 8 7.85 20.38 -10.14
N GLY A 9 9.15 20.59 -9.89
CA GLY A 9 10.13 19.52 -9.72
C GLY A 9 9.78 18.59 -8.56
N MET A 10 9.43 19.13 -7.39
CA MET A 10 8.99 18.32 -6.23
C MET A 10 7.71 17.54 -6.53
N LEU A 11 6.73 18.16 -7.20
CA LEU A 11 5.53 17.46 -7.67
C LEU A 11 5.84 16.38 -8.71
N ALA A 12 6.95 16.54 -9.44
CA ALA A 12 7.53 15.58 -10.36
C ALA A 12 8.65 14.74 -9.73
N PHE A 13 8.55 14.43 -8.43
CA PHE A 13 9.43 13.51 -7.69
C PHE A 13 10.94 13.87 -7.63
N ALA A 14 11.34 15.09 -8.01
CA ALA A 14 12.77 15.48 -8.04
C ALA A 14 13.44 15.47 -6.65
N ASP A 15 12.65 15.64 -5.58
CA ASP A 15 13.07 15.54 -4.17
C ASP A 15 13.26 14.10 -3.69
N ASN A 16 12.64 13.13 -4.38
CA ASN A 16 12.75 11.70 -4.08
C ASN A 16 12.93 10.90 -5.39
N PRO A 17 14.13 10.88 -5.98
CA PRO A 17 14.41 10.21 -7.26
C PRO A 17 14.53 8.69 -7.13
N THR A 18 13.62 8.07 -6.37
CA THR A 18 13.50 6.61 -6.22
C THR A 18 12.27 6.09 -6.98
N LEU A 19 12.18 4.77 -7.15
CA LEU A 19 10.98 4.14 -7.71
C LEU A 19 9.73 4.44 -6.88
N ALA A 20 9.87 4.53 -5.56
CA ALA A 20 8.79 4.91 -4.65
C ALA A 20 8.37 6.37 -4.85
N GLY A 21 9.33 7.28 -5.02
CA GLY A 21 9.03 8.69 -5.33
C GLY A 21 8.33 8.86 -6.68
N ARG A 22 8.77 8.13 -7.71
CA ARG A 22 8.08 8.09 -9.01
C ARG A 22 6.66 7.53 -8.89
N ALA A 23 6.47 6.46 -8.12
CA ALA A 23 5.14 5.91 -7.86
C ALA A 23 4.25 6.86 -7.02
N ALA A 24 4.83 7.93 -6.47
CA ALA A 24 4.15 8.97 -5.71
C ALA A 24 4.14 10.33 -6.43
N CYS A 25 4.56 10.41 -7.69
CA CYS A 25 4.54 11.67 -8.43
C CYS A 25 3.09 12.16 -8.64
N PHE A 26 2.94 13.48 -8.73
CA PHE A 26 1.66 14.12 -9.05
C PHE A 26 1.65 14.60 -10.50
N ILE A 27 2.81 15.04 -11.00
CA ILE A 27 2.98 15.47 -12.38
C ILE A 27 4.19 14.81 -13.03
N SER A 28 4.21 14.79 -14.36
CA SER A 28 5.40 14.55 -15.17
C SER A 28 5.72 15.78 -16.01
N SER A 29 7.00 15.95 -16.34
CA SER A 29 7.47 17.02 -17.20
C SER A 29 8.02 16.45 -18.50
N VAL A 30 7.54 16.95 -19.64
CA VAL A 30 8.09 16.63 -20.96
C VAL A 30 8.47 17.94 -21.64
N GLY A 31 9.77 18.22 -21.75
CA GLY A 31 10.26 19.51 -22.23
C GLY A 31 9.83 20.66 -21.32
N SER A 32 9.10 21.64 -21.87
CA SER A 32 8.56 22.80 -21.15
C SER A 32 7.12 22.62 -20.65
N LYS A 33 6.52 21.45 -20.87
CA LYS A 33 5.13 21.15 -20.50
C LYS A 33 5.06 20.21 -19.30
N TYR A 34 4.00 20.36 -18.52
CA TYR A 34 3.71 19.53 -17.35
C TYR A 34 2.35 18.84 -17.54
N TYR A 35 2.27 17.59 -17.10
CA TYR A 35 1.09 16.73 -17.22
C TYR A 35 0.74 16.15 -15.85
N VAL A 36 -0.55 16.04 -15.53
CA VAL A 36 -0.99 15.43 -14.27
C VAL A 36 -1.09 13.92 -14.45
N GLU A 37 -0.49 13.17 -13.52
CA GLU A 37 -0.43 11.70 -13.55
C GLU A 37 -1.68 11.09 -12.90
N PHE A 38 -2.83 11.23 -13.57
CA PHE A 38 -4.12 10.81 -13.02
C PHE A 38 -4.16 9.34 -12.62
N GLU A 39 -3.58 8.42 -13.41
CA GLU A 39 -3.58 6.99 -13.10
C GLU A 39 -2.81 6.67 -11.80
N VAL A 40 -1.65 7.32 -11.61
CA VAL A 40 -0.84 7.18 -10.39
C VAL A 40 -1.61 7.72 -9.18
N ILE A 41 -2.20 8.91 -9.32
CA ILE A 41 -3.00 9.55 -8.27
C ILE A 41 -4.20 8.68 -7.90
N GLU A 42 -4.93 8.16 -8.88
CA GLU A 42 -6.14 7.38 -8.68
C GLU A 42 -5.84 6.08 -7.91
N LYS A 43 -4.79 5.34 -8.30
CA LYS A 43 -4.35 4.13 -7.59
C LYS A 43 -4.00 4.42 -6.13
N ARG A 44 -3.32 5.55 -5.87
CA ARG A 44 -2.97 5.98 -4.50
C ARG A 44 -4.18 6.40 -3.69
N LEU A 45 -5.14 7.11 -4.31
CA LEU A 45 -6.39 7.49 -3.64
C LEU A 45 -7.19 6.25 -3.25
N ARG A 46 -7.37 5.28 -4.16
CA ARG A 46 -8.04 4.01 -3.86
C ARG A 46 -7.38 3.28 -2.69
N ARG A 47 -6.04 3.18 -2.68
CA ARG A 47 -5.27 2.59 -1.57
C ARG A 47 -5.52 3.34 -0.26
N ARG A 48 -5.49 4.68 -0.26
CA ARG A 48 -5.72 5.49 0.95
C ARG A 48 -7.12 5.33 1.52
N VAL A 49 -8.14 5.22 0.67
CA VAL A 49 -9.52 4.96 1.10
C VAL A 49 -9.61 3.61 1.79
N LEU A 50 -9.03 2.56 1.20
CA LEU A 50 -8.98 1.23 1.80
C LEU A 50 -8.26 1.25 3.16
N GLU A 51 -7.10 1.90 3.24
CA GLU A 51 -6.35 2.04 4.50
C GLU A 51 -7.11 2.85 5.55
N ALA A 52 -7.89 3.85 5.15
CA ALA A 52 -8.71 4.63 6.06
C ALA A 52 -9.81 3.78 6.70
N VAL A 53 -10.51 2.98 5.89
CA VAL A 53 -11.54 2.04 6.38
C VAL A 53 -10.93 1.00 7.33
N ALA A 54 -9.79 0.41 6.97
CA ALA A 54 -9.11 -0.55 7.83
C ALA A 54 -8.67 0.08 9.16
N ARG A 55 -8.16 1.32 9.14
CA ARG A 55 -7.75 2.06 10.34
C ARG A 55 -8.92 2.35 11.27
N GLU A 56 -10.02 2.85 10.72
CA GLU A 56 -11.19 3.25 11.49
C GLU A 56 -11.81 2.07 12.24
N ARG A 57 -11.80 0.88 11.61
CA ARG A 57 -12.43 -0.32 12.17
C ARG A 57 -11.50 -1.17 13.04
N HIS A 58 -10.23 -1.29 12.66
CA HIS A 58 -9.29 -2.27 13.25
C HIS A 58 -7.96 -1.64 13.73
N GLY A 59 -7.82 -0.32 13.65
CA GLY A 59 -6.65 0.41 14.12
C GLY A 59 -5.42 0.34 13.20
N ASP A 60 -4.29 0.86 13.67
CA ASP A 60 -3.07 0.98 12.86
C ASP A 60 -2.37 -0.36 12.57
N ASP A 61 -2.58 -1.37 13.43
CA ASP A 61 -2.04 -2.72 13.21
C ASP A 61 -2.67 -3.37 11.96
N ALA A 62 -3.96 -3.15 11.72
CA ALA A 62 -4.62 -3.59 10.49
C ALA A 62 -4.02 -2.92 9.24
N VAL A 63 -3.78 -1.61 9.30
CA VAL A 63 -3.17 -0.88 8.18
C VAL A 63 -1.76 -1.41 7.91
N ARG A 64 -1.00 -1.73 8.96
CA ARG A 64 0.34 -2.32 8.82
C ARG A 64 0.29 -3.66 8.09
N VAL A 65 -0.59 -4.56 8.51
CA VAL A 65 -0.78 -5.87 7.87
C VAL A 65 -1.28 -5.72 6.43
N LEU A 66 -2.23 -4.82 6.19
CA LEU A 66 -2.78 -4.57 4.86
C LEU A 66 -1.70 -4.04 3.90
N ARG A 67 -0.93 -3.03 4.31
CA ARG A 67 0.19 -2.49 3.51
C ARG A 67 1.23 -3.56 3.21
N LEU A 68 1.60 -4.36 4.21
CA LEU A 68 2.52 -5.48 4.05
C LEU A 68 2.02 -6.43 2.95
N LEU A 69 0.78 -6.91 3.05
CA LEU A 69 0.19 -7.82 2.07
C LEU A 69 0.07 -7.19 0.66
N MET A 70 -0.21 -5.90 0.57
CA MET A 70 -0.28 -5.20 -0.73
C MET A 70 1.09 -5.11 -1.43
N ASP A 71 2.18 -5.02 -0.66
CA ASP A 71 3.52 -4.84 -1.21
C ASP A 71 4.23 -6.19 -1.44
N THR A 72 3.99 -7.20 -0.60
CA THR A 72 4.65 -8.53 -0.72
C THR A 72 3.77 -9.61 -1.34
N GLY A 73 2.44 -9.42 -1.37
CA GLY A 73 1.48 -10.40 -1.88
C GLY A 73 1.08 -11.45 -0.85
N LYS A 74 1.10 -12.73 -1.25
CA LYS A 74 0.65 -13.86 -0.41
C LYS A 74 1.67 -14.16 0.69
N MET A 75 1.21 -14.23 1.93
CA MET A 75 2.05 -14.53 3.09
C MET A 75 1.34 -15.46 4.06
N ASP A 76 2.11 -16.23 4.82
CA ASP A 76 1.60 -16.95 5.96
C ASP A 76 1.60 -16.08 7.24
N GLU A 77 0.86 -16.55 8.25
CA GLU A 77 0.69 -15.85 9.52
C GLU A 77 2.01 -15.63 10.28
N LYS A 78 2.97 -16.57 10.13
CA LYS A 78 4.28 -16.49 10.79
C LYS A 78 5.15 -15.41 10.18
N GLN A 79 5.15 -15.31 8.85
CA GLN A 79 5.84 -14.28 8.08
C GLN A 79 5.26 -12.90 8.40
N ILE A 80 3.92 -12.79 8.46
CA ILE A 80 3.23 -11.54 8.83
C ILE A 80 3.65 -11.12 10.23
N SER A 81 3.57 -12.01 11.23
CA SER A 81 3.99 -11.72 12.60
C SER A 81 5.44 -11.23 12.68
N LYS A 82 6.37 -11.88 11.95
CA LYS A 82 7.78 -11.52 11.95
C LYS A 82 8.06 -10.17 11.28
N ILE A 83 7.45 -9.90 10.12
CA ILE A 83 7.75 -8.68 9.34
C ILE A 83 6.98 -7.47 9.88
N ALA A 84 5.73 -7.67 10.31
CA ALA A 84 4.91 -6.61 10.93
C ALA A 84 5.29 -6.34 12.40
N MET A 85 6.21 -7.14 12.97
CA MET A 85 6.66 -7.07 14.36
C MET A 85 5.49 -7.14 15.36
N MET A 86 4.59 -8.09 15.14
CA MET A 86 3.39 -8.30 15.95
C MET A 86 3.45 -9.63 16.69
N ALA A 87 2.89 -9.69 17.90
CA ALA A 87 2.84 -10.95 18.63
C ALA A 87 1.93 -11.95 17.89
N PRO A 88 2.33 -13.23 17.76
CA PRO A 88 1.55 -14.23 17.01
C PRO A 88 0.10 -14.38 17.50
N LYS A 89 -0.14 -14.18 18.80
CA LYS A 89 -1.48 -14.23 19.41
C LYS A 89 -2.43 -13.12 18.93
N ASP A 90 -1.89 -11.99 18.46
CA ASP A 90 -2.65 -10.81 18.05
C ASP A 90 -2.88 -10.79 16.53
N VAL A 91 -2.02 -11.47 15.76
CA VAL A 91 -2.14 -11.56 14.29
C VAL A 91 -3.35 -12.39 13.87
N ARG A 92 -3.59 -13.55 14.50
CA ARG A 92 -4.70 -14.44 14.11
C ARG A 92 -6.08 -13.78 14.22
N PRO A 93 -6.43 -13.18 15.38
CA PRO A 93 -7.73 -12.53 15.52
C PRO A 93 -7.89 -11.37 14.54
N LEU A 94 -6.81 -10.60 14.33
CA LEU A 94 -6.81 -9.48 13.39
C LEU A 94 -7.05 -9.94 11.94
N LEU A 95 -6.35 -10.96 11.47
CA LEU A 95 -6.56 -11.52 10.12
C LEU A 95 -7.97 -12.09 9.96
N GLY A 96 -8.51 -12.72 11.01
CA GLY A 96 -9.90 -13.18 11.04
C GLY A 96 -10.90 -12.02 10.88
N ALA A 97 -10.71 -10.94 11.63
CA ALA A 97 -11.56 -9.75 11.55
C ALA A 97 -11.49 -9.07 10.18
N LEU A 98 -10.27 -8.89 9.63
CA LEU A 98 -10.07 -8.34 8.29
C LEU A 98 -10.67 -9.23 7.19
N SER A 99 -10.61 -10.56 7.35
CA SER A 99 -11.19 -11.49 6.39
C SER A 99 -12.71 -11.49 6.43
N ALA A 100 -13.31 -11.35 7.62
CA ALA A 100 -14.77 -11.26 7.78
C ALA A 100 -15.36 -10.01 7.11
N GLU A 101 -14.58 -8.94 6.98
CA GLU A 101 -14.96 -7.72 6.28
C GLU A 101 -14.47 -7.63 4.84
N HIS A 102 -13.96 -8.73 4.28
CA HIS A 102 -13.44 -8.83 2.91
C HIS A 102 -12.28 -7.85 2.60
N LEU A 103 -11.54 -7.40 3.62
CA LEU A 103 -10.34 -6.59 3.44
C LEU A 103 -9.12 -7.45 3.04
N VAL A 104 -9.11 -8.72 3.45
CA VAL A 104 -8.12 -9.73 3.05
C VAL A 104 -8.81 -11.05 2.72
N SER A 105 -8.15 -11.90 1.93
CA SER A 105 -8.66 -13.22 1.55
C SER A 105 -7.71 -14.32 1.97
N ILE A 106 -8.25 -15.41 2.50
CA ILE A 106 -7.48 -16.63 2.78
C ILE A 106 -7.30 -17.41 1.48
N GLN A 107 -6.04 -17.73 1.14
CA GLN A 107 -5.71 -18.64 0.05
C GLN A 107 -5.42 -20.02 0.65
N GLU A 108 -6.26 -21.00 0.32
CA GLU A 108 -5.93 -22.39 0.63
C GLU A 108 -4.77 -22.86 -0.27
N VAL A 109 -3.83 -23.57 0.34
CA VAL A 109 -2.69 -24.18 -0.36
C VAL A 109 -2.91 -25.69 -0.36
N PRO A 110 -3.12 -26.32 -1.53
CA PRO A 110 -3.25 -27.77 -1.66
C PRO A 110 -2.05 -28.48 -1.05
N LYS A 111 -2.29 -29.47 -0.19
CA LYS A 111 -1.22 -30.33 0.35
C LYS A 111 -1.09 -31.66 -0.42
N SER A 112 -2.12 -32.03 -1.18
CA SER A 112 -2.17 -33.22 -2.02
C SER A 112 -2.98 -32.90 -3.29
N ALA A 113 -2.84 -33.74 -4.32
CA ALA A 113 -3.49 -33.55 -5.62
C ALA A 113 -5.04 -33.61 -5.60
N ASP A 114 -5.65 -33.85 -4.44
CA ASP A 114 -7.10 -34.05 -4.29
C ASP A 114 -7.90 -32.80 -3.90
N ARG A 115 -7.26 -31.63 -3.73
CA ARG A 115 -7.91 -30.29 -3.71
C ARG A 115 -6.89 -29.18 -3.55
#